data_AF-A0A1J5LNT9-F1
#
_entry.id   AF-A0A1J5LNT9-F1
#
_cell.length_a   1.000
_cell.length_b   1.000
_cell.length_c   1.000
_cell.angle_alpha   90.00
_cell.angle_beta   90.00
_cell.angle_gamma   90.00
#
_symmetry.space_group_name_H-M   'P 1'
#
loop_
_entity.id
_entity.type
_entity.pdbx_description
1 polymer ?
#
loop_
_entity_poly.entity_id
_entity_poly.type
_entity_poly.pdbx_seq_one_letter_code
_entity_poly.pdbx_strand_id
1 'polypeptide(L)'
;MYRLAILFLLFNLPACEQPPQEEQLEAKTFSNKLELPPHEENWDFYIGLIDSNVSSTFVDLGFLEISPLEGFDHLAHVSITLNDPNPENNLSSSSEAPKLIQIENYIEKHLTEDTLSTYVGRYTSNGFRDLCFFTQDTTEFFKRMPNILSQYPEYNFDYGVQLDPNWEVYSDFLYPSPKQFQTIQNGKVLEYLETNND
;
A
#
# COMPACT_ATOMS: atom_id res chain seq x y z
N MET A 1 -0.59 -2.68 -21.40
CA MET A 1 -0.92 -3.10 -20.02
C MET A 1 0.19 -2.53 -19.17
N TYR A 2 0.05 -1.27 -18.77
CA TYR A 2 1.13 -0.44 -18.26
C TYR A 2 0.81 -0.10 -16.80
N ARG A 3 1.36 -0.88 -15.86
CA ARG A 3 1.21 -0.72 -14.41
C ARG A 3 2.55 -0.23 -13.86
N LEU A 4 2.61 0.96 -13.26
CA LEU A 4 3.76 1.60 -12.57
C LEU A 4 5.16 1.58 -13.26
N ALA A 5 5.35 0.88 -14.38
CA ALA A 5 6.62 0.75 -15.10
C ALA A 5 6.83 1.89 -16.12
N ILE A 6 5.82 2.70 -16.43
CA ILE A 6 6.00 3.90 -17.26
C ILE A 6 6.17 5.13 -16.37
N LEU A 7 7.34 5.22 -15.74
CA LEU A 7 8.11 6.46 -15.70
C LEU A 7 9.48 6.30 -16.37
N PHE A 8 9.83 5.10 -16.85
CA PHE A 8 11.14 4.78 -17.39
C PHE A 8 11.07 4.24 -18.82
N LEU A 9 10.85 5.10 -19.80
CA LEU A 9 11.23 4.79 -21.18
C LEU A 9 11.67 6.06 -21.89
N LEU A 10 12.95 6.39 -21.74
CA LEU A 10 13.82 6.98 -22.74
C LEU A 10 15.20 7.13 -22.09
N PHE A 11 16.07 6.13 -22.22
CA PHE A 11 17.50 6.31 -22.52
C PHE A 11 18.22 4.95 -22.60
N ASN A 12 18.60 4.60 -23.84
CA ASN A 12 19.75 3.80 -24.28
C ASN A 12 20.02 2.40 -23.69
N LEU A 13 19.82 1.39 -24.53
CA LEU A 13 20.66 0.17 -24.59
C LEU A 13 21.98 0.50 -25.31
N PRO A 14 23.10 -0.11 -24.88
CA PRO A 14 23.66 -1.15 -25.74
C PRO A 14 24.12 -2.42 -25.01
N ALA A 15 23.97 -3.52 -25.75
CA ALA A 15 24.81 -4.72 -25.83
C ALA A 15 25.40 -5.36 -24.57
N CYS A 16 24.89 -6.57 -24.28
CA CYS A 16 25.61 -7.80 -23.92
C CYS A 16 27.01 -7.64 -23.31
N GLU A 17 27.08 -7.65 -21.98
CA GLU A 17 28.26 -8.02 -21.20
C GLU A 17 27.81 -8.91 -20.01
N GLN A 18 28.74 -9.76 -19.58
CA GLN A 18 28.59 -10.96 -18.74
C GLN A 18 27.87 -10.73 -17.39
N PRO A 19 27.34 -11.79 -16.74
CA PRO A 19 26.67 -11.65 -15.45
C PRO A 19 27.63 -11.04 -14.42
N PRO A 20 27.21 -9.98 -13.67
CA PRO A 20 28.03 -9.45 -12.61
C PRO A 20 28.25 -10.53 -11.55
N GLN A 21 29.51 -10.72 -11.18
CA GLN A 21 29.94 -11.59 -10.09
C GLN A 21 29.31 -11.14 -8.78
N GLU A 22 29.05 -12.10 -7.90
CA GLU A 22 28.60 -11.95 -6.51
C GLU A 22 29.30 -10.77 -5.82
N GLU A 23 28.66 -9.61 -5.81
CA GLU A 23 28.97 -8.57 -4.84
C GLU A 23 28.31 -9.04 -3.54
N GLN A 24 29.18 -9.45 -2.62
CA GLN A 24 28.81 -9.88 -1.28
C GLN A 24 27.88 -8.85 -0.67
N LEU A 25 26.62 -9.23 -0.46
CA LEU A 25 25.65 -8.46 0.31
C LEU A 25 26.13 -8.50 1.76
N GLU A 26 27.08 -7.63 2.09
CA GLU A 26 27.39 -7.29 3.47
C GLU A 26 26.07 -6.87 4.11
N ALA A 27 25.60 -7.67 5.06
CA ALA A 27 24.52 -7.30 5.94
C ALA A 27 24.94 -6.04 6.68
N LYS A 28 24.64 -4.86 6.11
CA LYS A 28 24.65 -3.61 6.84
C LYS A 28 23.54 -3.73 7.87
N THR A 29 23.93 -4.09 9.09
CA THR A 29 23.10 -3.97 10.27
C THR A 29 22.50 -2.57 10.26
N PHE A 30 21.19 -2.46 10.03
CA PHE A 30 20.44 -1.23 10.11
C PHE A 30 20.52 -0.73 11.56
N SER A 31 21.53 0.10 11.84
CA SER A 31 22.01 0.33 13.21
C SER A 31 21.29 1.45 13.94
N ASN A 32 20.37 2.18 13.28
CA ASN A 32 19.51 3.17 13.92
C ASN A 32 18.14 3.16 13.27
N LYS A 33 17.26 2.32 13.83
CA LYS A 33 15.82 2.41 13.59
C LYS A 33 15.31 3.78 14.05
N LEU A 34 14.67 4.51 13.15
CA LEU A 34 14.00 5.76 13.48
C LEU A 34 12.62 5.47 14.05
N GLU A 35 12.24 6.22 15.08
CA GLU A 35 10.90 6.12 15.66
C GLU A 35 9.90 6.81 14.73
N LEU A 36 8.75 6.18 14.53
CA LEU A 36 7.63 6.82 13.85
C LEU A 36 7.13 7.96 14.75
N PRO A 37 7.11 9.22 14.27
CA PRO A 37 6.56 10.31 15.07
C PRO A 37 5.07 10.05 15.34
N PRO A 38 4.56 10.42 16.52
CA PRO A 38 3.14 10.31 16.78
C PRO A 38 2.36 11.22 15.82
N HIS A 39 1.29 10.70 15.23
CA HIS A 39 0.31 11.48 14.48
C HIS A 39 -1.10 11.09 14.91
N GLU A 40 -2.06 11.98 14.60
CA GLU A 40 -3.47 11.68 14.78
C GLU A 40 -3.96 10.87 13.58
N GLU A 41 -4.25 9.59 13.80
CA GLU A 41 -4.80 8.72 12.76
C GLU A 41 -6.18 9.23 12.30
N ASN A 42 -6.38 9.29 10.99
CA ASN A 42 -7.64 9.68 10.37
C ASN A 42 -7.95 8.73 9.20
N TRP A 43 -8.27 7.50 9.57
CA TRP A 43 -8.65 6.45 8.63
C TRP A 43 -9.97 6.76 7.94
N ASP A 44 -9.96 6.69 6.61
CA ASP A 44 -11.13 6.91 5.79
C ASP A 44 -11.19 6.00 4.58
N PHE A 45 -12.37 5.91 3.98
CA PHE A 45 -12.66 5.10 2.82
C PHE A 45 -13.32 5.93 1.72
N TYR A 46 -12.89 5.72 0.48
CA TYR A 46 -13.56 6.34 -0.66
C TYR A 46 -13.52 5.49 -1.92
N ILE A 47 -14.49 5.75 -2.81
CA ILE A 47 -14.56 5.17 -4.14
C ILE A 47 -14.00 6.15 -5.17
N GLY A 48 -13.24 5.63 -6.11
CA GLY A 48 -12.60 6.41 -7.17
C GLY A 48 -12.47 5.64 -8.47
N LEU A 49 -11.60 6.15 -9.33
CA LEU A 49 -11.17 5.47 -10.55
C LEU A 49 -9.65 5.40 -10.59
N ILE A 50 -9.11 4.21 -10.90
CA ILE A 50 -7.69 3.98 -11.20
C ILE A 50 -7.62 3.34 -12.57
N ASP A 51 -6.93 3.98 -13.52
CA ASP A 51 -6.85 3.53 -14.92
C ASP A 51 -8.22 3.24 -15.54
N SER A 52 -9.22 4.08 -15.25
CA SER A 52 -10.63 3.93 -15.66
C SER A 52 -11.38 2.73 -15.06
N ASN A 53 -10.79 2.00 -14.13
CA ASN A 53 -11.48 0.95 -13.35
C ASN A 53 -11.99 1.53 -12.04
N VAL A 54 -13.15 1.05 -11.57
CA VAL A 54 -13.64 1.39 -10.23
C VAL A 54 -12.60 0.96 -9.21
N SER A 55 -12.30 1.86 -8.28
CA SER A 55 -11.40 1.59 -7.17
C SER A 55 -12.07 1.88 -5.84
N SER A 56 -11.63 1.17 -4.82
CA SER A 56 -11.94 1.47 -3.42
C SER A 56 -10.64 1.64 -2.64
N THR A 57 -10.45 2.77 -1.98
CA THR A 57 -9.26 3.09 -1.20
C THR A 57 -9.62 3.20 0.27
N PHE A 58 -8.79 2.64 1.14
CA PHE A 58 -8.84 2.84 2.59
C PHE A 58 -7.47 3.37 3.03
N VAL A 59 -7.42 4.57 3.58
CA VAL A 59 -6.16 5.31 3.78
C VAL A 59 -6.20 6.10 5.08
N ASP A 60 -5.06 6.22 5.75
CA ASP A 60 -4.91 7.14 6.87
C ASP A 60 -4.53 8.52 6.35
N LEU A 61 -5.49 9.44 6.44
CA LEU A 61 -5.33 10.83 5.99
C LEU A 61 -4.41 11.64 6.92
N GLY A 62 -4.18 11.15 8.14
CA GLY A 62 -3.36 11.82 9.16
C GLY A 62 -1.88 11.91 8.79
N PHE A 63 -1.39 11.01 7.93
CA PHE A 63 0.00 11.05 7.48
C PHE A 63 0.34 12.33 6.70
N LEU A 64 -0.65 13.06 6.14
CA LEU A 64 -0.37 14.26 5.35
C LEU A 64 0.38 15.34 6.15
N GLU A 65 0.16 15.42 7.46
CA GLU A 65 0.79 16.44 8.32
C GLU A 65 2.25 16.11 8.66
N ILE A 66 2.63 14.84 8.58
CA ILE A 66 3.95 14.35 9.01
C ILE A 66 4.78 13.77 7.85
N SER A 67 4.18 13.49 6.70
CA SER A 67 4.87 12.98 5.51
C SER A 67 5.58 14.09 4.73
N PRO A 68 6.73 13.80 4.09
CA PRO A 68 7.47 12.55 4.13
C PRO A 68 8.21 12.35 5.46
N LEU A 69 8.39 11.08 5.86
CA LEU A 69 9.05 10.71 7.10
C LEU A 69 10.51 10.33 6.86
N GLU A 70 11.41 10.88 7.67
CA GLU A 70 12.85 10.57 7.59
C GLU A 70 13.09 9.06 7.75
N GLY A 71 13.84 8.49 6.80
CA GLY A 71 14.21 7.08 6.73
C GLY A 71 13.13 6.15 6.20
N PHE A 72 11.89 6.61 6.04
CA PHE A 72 10.80 5.87 5.41
C PHE A 72 10.74 6.19 3.92
N ASP A 73 11.84 5.98 3.21
CA ASP A 73 12.00 6.45 1.83
C ASP A 73 11.49 5.44 0.78
N HIS A 74 10.98 4.29 1.22
CA HIS A 74 10.62 3.19 0.32
C HIS A 74 9.17 2.80 0.50
N LEU A 75 8.40 2.87 -0.58
CA LEU A 75 7.09 2.24 -0.64
C LEU A 75 7.27 0.73 -0.82
N ALA A 76 6.88 -0.03 0.19
CA ALA A 76 6.71 -1.47 0.13
C ALA A 76 5.24 -1.82 -0.10
N HIS A 77 4.93 -2.65 -1.09
CA HIS A 77 3.57 -3.07 -1.38
C HIS A 77 3.42 -4.59 -1.35
N VAL A 78 2.22 -5.03 -0.96
CA VAL A 78 1.79 -6.43 -1.08
C VAL A 78 0.48 -6.45 -1.87
N SER A 79 0.51 -7.06 -3.04
CA SER A 79 -0.63 -7.22 -3.92
C SER A 79 -1.28 -8.59 -3.71
N ILE A 80 -2.58 -8.60 -3.50
CA ILE A 80 -3.41 -9.80 -3.33
C ILE A 80 -4.30 -9.92 -4.56
N THR A 81 -4.19 -11.03 -5.29
CA THR A 81 -5.14 -11.34 -6.37
C THR A 81 -6.46 -11.79 -5.74
N LEU A 82 -7.56 -11.16 -6.13
CA LEU A 82 -8.89 -11.56 -5.66
C LEU A 82 -9.30 -12.90 -6.29
N ASN A 83 -9.79 -13.82 -5.45
CA ASN A 83 -10.29 -15.11 -5.91
C ASN A 83 -11.76 -15.03 -6.36
N ASP A 84 -12.55 -14.11 -5.79
CA ASP A 84 -13.96 -13.90 -6.13
C ASP A 84 -14.26 -12.39 -6.29
N PRO A 85 -13.69 -11.74 -7.33
CA PRO A 85 -13.99 -10.34 -7.59
C PRO A 85 -15.46 -10.16 -7.99
N ASN A 86 -16.05 -9.05 -7.55
CA ASN A 86 -17.41 -8.67 -7.92
C ASN A 86 -17.49 -8.49 -9.45
N PRO A 87 -18.46 -9.13 -10.14
CA PRO A 87 -18.51 -9.14 -11.61
C PRO A 87 -18.85 -7.79 -12.24
N GLU A 88 -19.40 -6.84 -11.49
CA GLU A 88 -19.82 -5.53 -12.00
C GLU A 88 -18.69 -4.49 -11.93
N ASN A 89 -17.84 -4.56 -10.90
CA ASN A 89 -16.85 -3.51 -10.62
C ASN A 89 -15.42 -4.02 -10.35
N ASN A 90 -15.20 -5.34 -10.32
CA ASN A 90 -13.92 -5.98 -10.04
C ASN A 90 -13.30 -5.62 -8.67
N LEU A 91 -14.12 -5.17 -7.72
CA LEU A 91 -13.72 -5.02 -6.31
C LEU A 91 -13.93 -6.33 -5.56
N SER A 92 -13.57 -6.39 -4.27
CA SER A 92 -13.84 -7.55 -3.42
C SER A 92 -15.33 -7.83 -3.31
N SER A 93 -15.76 -9.09 -3.49
CA SER A 93 -17.13 -9.50 -3.20
C SER A 93 -17.42 -9.45 -1.70
N SER A 94 -18.70 -9.41 -1.33
CA SER A 94 -19.12 -9.52 0.06
C SER A 94 -18.77 -10.88 0.68
N SER A 95 -18.65 -11.92 -0.14
CA SER A 95 -18.27 -13.27 0.29
C SER A 95 -16.78 -13.35 0.65
N GLU A 96 -15.94 -12.66 -0.12
CA GLU A 96 -14.49 -12.69 0.02
C GLU A 96 -13.95 -11.64 1.01
N ALA A 97 -14.63 -10.50 1.16
CA ALA A 97 -14.18 -9.37 1.97
C ALA A 97 -13.72 -9.75 3.40
N PRO A 98 -14.41 -10.61 4.18
CA PRO A 98 -13.96 -10.99 5.51
C PRO A 98 -12.59 -11.70 5.50
N LYS A 99 -12.34 -12.54 4.49
CA LYS A 99 -11.07 -13.26 4.36
C LYS A 99 -9.92 -12.32 3.98
N LEU A 100 -10.18 -11.37 3.08
CA LEU A 100 -9.18 -10.36 2.72
C LEU A 100 -8.82 -9.45 3.91
N ILE A 101 -9.80 -9.06 4.74
CA ILE A 101 -9.55 -8.31 5.98
C ILE A 101 -8.68 -9.14 6.94
N GLN A 102 -8.94 -10.44 7.07
CA GLN A 102 -8.11 -11.32 7.89
C GLN A 102 -6.66 -11.36 7.40
N ILE A 103 -6.44 -11.47 6.09
CA ILE A 103 -5.11 -11.48 5.47
C ILE A 103 -4.39 -10.16 5.69
N GLU A 104 -5.08 -9.04 5.44
CA GLU A 104 -4.55 -7.70 5.62
C GLU A 104 -4.11 -7.45 7.07
N ASN A 105 -4.98 -7.72 8.05
CA ASN A 105 -4.64 -7.54 9.47
C ASN A 105 -3.43 -8.40 9.88
N TYR A 106 -3.26 -9.58 9.28
CA TYR A 106 -2.12 -10.45 9.53
C TYR A 106 -0.83 -9.88 8.93
N ILE A 107 -0.86 -9.45 7.67
CA ILE A 107 0.28 -8.83 6.99
C ILE A 107 0.69 -7.55 7.71
N GLU A 108 -0.28 -6.67 7.98
CA GLU A 108 -0.07 -5.40 8.67
C GLU A 108 0.64 -5.64 10.01
N LYS A 109 0.05 -6.48 10.87
CA LYS A 109 0.61 -6.79 12.19
C LYS A 109 2.08 -7.24 12.11
N HIS A 110 2.41 -8.15 11.19
CA HIS A 110 3.77 -8.69 11.09
C HIS A 110 4.78 -7.74 10.43
N LEU A 111 4.31 -6.78 9.64
CA LEU A 111 5.17 -5.76 9.04
C LEU A 111 5.39 -4.55 9.94
N THR A 112 4.47 -4.27 10.86
CA THR A 112 4.53 -3.11 11.75
C THR A 112 4.98 -3.45 13.18
N GLU A 113 5.08 -4.75 13.56
CA GLU A 113 5.40 -5.19 14.93
C GLU A 113 6.71 -4.65 15.51
N ASP A 114 7.69 -4.40 14.65
CA ASP A 114 8.98 -3.83 15.01
C ASP A 114 9.16 -2.41 14.50
N THR A 115 8.08 -1.78 14.04
CA THR A 115 7.97 -0.41 13.53
C THR A 115 9.03 -0.01 12.48
N LEU A 116 9.61 -1.00 11.77
CA LEU A 116 10.44 -0.74 10.58
C LEU A 116 9.58 -0.37 9.37
N SER A 117 8.32 -0.78 9.36
CA SER A 117 7.34 -0.38 8.36
C SER A 117 6.13 0.28 9.03
N THR A 118 5.50 1.19 8.31
CA THR A 118 4.24 1.83 8.70
C THR A 118 3.19 1.58 7.62
N TYR A 119 1.99 1.20 8.02
CA TYR A 119 0.87 0.99 7.11
C TYR A 119 0.19 2.32 6.82
N VAL A 120 0.10 2.71 5.55
CA VAL A 120 -0.52 3.99 5.16
C VAL A 120 -1.89 3.80 4.51
N GLY A 121 -2.20 2.58 4.09
CA GLY A 121 -3.50 2.23 3.54
C GLY A 121 -3.43 1.17 2.46
N ARG A 122 -4.55 0.99 1.76
CA ARG A 122 -4.73 0.06 0.66
C ARG A 122 -5.61 0.65 -0.42
N TYR A 123 -5.54 0.05 -1.58
CA TYR A 123 -6.58 0.20 -2.60
C TYR A 123 -6.96 -1.16 -3.19
N THR A 124 -8.16 -1.26 -3.73
CA THR A 124 -8.63 -2.42 -4.48
C THR A 124 -9.14 -1.92 -5.81
N SER A 125 -8.65 -2.51 -6.90
CA SER A 125 -9.05 -2.16 -8.27
C SER A 125 -8.74 -3.31 -9.21
N ASN A 126 -9.61 -3.53 -10.19
CA ASN A 126 -9.38 -4.45 -11.31
C ASN A 126 -8.96 -5.87 -10.88
N GLY A 127 -9.57 -6.41 -9.81
CA GLY A 127 -9.30 -7.78 -9.33
C GLY A 127 -8.09 -7.91 -8.41
N PHE A 128 -7.50 -6.81 -7.95
CA PHE A 128 -6.35 -6.82 -7.04
C PHE A 128 -6.60 -5.92 -5.83
N ARG A 129 -6.06 -6.31 -4.68
CA ARG A 129 -5.95 -5.48 -3.48
C ARG A 129 -4.49 -5.26 -3.15
N ASP A 130 -4.06 -4.00 -3.15
CA ASP A 130 -2.69 -3.61 -2.87
C ASP A 130 -2.63 -2.94 -1.51
N LEU A 131 -1.85 -3.52 -0.60
CA LEU A 131 -1.53 -2.98 0.71
C LEU A 131 -0.26 -2.14 0.60
N CYS A 132 -0.28 -0.91 1.10
CA CYS A 132 0.79 0.05 0.98
C CYS A 132 1.42 0.35 2.34
N PHE A 133 2.73 0.16 2.40
CA PHE A 133 3.56 0.46 3.56
C PHE A 133 4.70 1.37 3.14
N PHE A 134 5.14 2.24 4.03
CA PHE A 134 6.49 2.80 3.92
C PHE A 134 7.42 2.07 4.87
N THR A 135 8.64 1.77 4.43
CA THR A 135 9.60 0.98 5.20
C THR A 135 10.99 1.61 5.26
N GLN A 136 11.64 1.45 6.40
CA GLN A 136 13.03 1.81 6.64
C GLN A 136 14.01 0.70 6.24
N ASP A 137 13.54 -0.55 6.17
CA ASP A 137 14.39 -1.71 5.91
C ASP A 137 13.75 -2.64 4.87
N THR A 138 14.15 -2.42 3.62
CA THR A 138 13.70 -3.22 2.47
C THR A 138 14.17 -4.67 2.56
N THR A 139 15.31 -4.93 3.21
CA THR A 139 15.87 -6.28 3.36
C THR A 139 15.03 -7.08 4.35
N GLU A 140 14.67 -6.49 5.48
CA GLU A 140 13.81 -7.14 6.47
C GLU A 140 12.39 -7.34 5.93
N PHE A 141 11.84 -6.38 5.16
CA PHE A 141 10.57 -6.56 4.43
C PHE A 141 10.61 -7.81 3.55
N PHE A 142 11.59 -7.92 2.65
CA PHE A 142 11.72 -9.07 1.73
C PHE A 142 11.93 -10.39 2.47
N LYS A 143 12.71 -10.37 3.56
CA LYS A 143 12.99 -11.55 4.38
C LYS A 143 11.74 -12.10 5.08
N ARG A 144 10.78 -11.24 5.45
CA ARG A 144 9.53 -11.65 6.11
C ARG A 144 8.49 -12.23 5.17
N MET A 145 8.44 -11.75 3.92
CA MET A 145 7.36 -12.07 2.98
C MET A 145 7.09 -13.58 2.81
N PRO A 146 8.09 -14.45 2.57
CA PRO A 146 7.81 -15.88 2.36
C PRO A 146 7.07 -16.53 3.54
N ASN A 147 7.43 -16.18 4.78
CA ASN A 147 6.79 -16.73 5.97
C ASN A 147 5.37 -16.19 6.15
N ILE A 148 5.18 -14.88 5.94
CA ILE A 148 3.86 -14.23 6.07
C ILE A 148 2.88 -14.80 5.05
N LEU A 149 3.28 -14.84 3.78
CA LEU A 149 2.40 -15.24 2.67
C LEU A 149 2.11 -16.75 2.67
N SER A 150 3.03 -17.58 3.19
CA SER A 150 2.80 -19.03 3.32
C SER A 150 1.63 -19.42 4.23
N GLN A 151 1.12 -18.50 5.06
CA GLN A 151 -0.07 -18.73 5.89
C GLN A 151 -1.38 -18.73 5.11
N TYR A 152 -1.35 -18.26 3.86
CA TYR A 152 -2.52 -18.14 3.00
C TYR A 152 -2.27 -18.77 1.62
N PRO A 153 -1.95 -20.07 1.54
CA PRO A 153 -1.63 -20.74 0.27
C PRO A 153 -2.78 -20.75 -0.75
N GLU A 154 -4.01 -20.45 -0.31
CA GLU A 154 -5.18 -20.31 -1.15
C GLU A 154 -5.28 -18.97 -1.90
N TYR A 155 -4.36 -18.03 -1.64
CA TYR A 155 -4.27 -16.73 -2.31
C TYR A 155 -2.98 -16.61 -3.13
N ASN A 156 -3.08 -15.88 -4.24
CA ASN A 156 -1.92 -15.48 -5.02
C ASN A 156 -1.48 -14.07 -4.63
N PHE A 157 -0.19 -13.92 -4.39
CA PHE A 157 0.41 -12.68 -3.95
C PHE A 157 1.51 -12.23 -4.91
N ASP A 158 1.68 -10.92 -5.00
CA ASP A 158 2.89 -10.26 -5.50
C ASP A 158 3.34 -9.24 -4.44
N TYR A 159 4.62 -8.89 -4.42
CA TYR A 159 5.13 -7.89 -3.50
C TYR A 159 6.41 -7.26 -4.03
N GLY A 160 6.64 -6.01 -3.65
CA GLY A 160 7.82 -5.30 -4.09
C GLY A 160 8.06 -4.03 -3.32
N VAL A 161 9.21 -3.44 -3.59
CA VAL A 161 9.63 -2.17 -3.00
C VAL A 161 10.05 -1.23 -4.11
N GLN A 162 9.69 0.04 -3.99
CA GLN A 162 10.19 1.13 -4.83
C GLN A 162 10.66 2.30 -3.97
N LEU A 163 11.66 3.02 -4.46
CA LEU A 163 12.14 4.25 -3.84
C LEU A 163 11.10 5.37 -4.05
N ASP A 164 10.64 5.97 -2.98
CA ASP A 164 9.66 7.07 -2.94
C ASP A 164 9.91 7.99 -1.71
N PRO A 165 11.05 8.72 -1.67
CA PRO A 165 11.43 9.55 -0.54
C PRO A 165 10.50 10.75 -0.31
N ASN A 166 9.74 11.13 -1.34
CA ASN A 166 8.80 12.25 -1.29
C ASN A 166 7.39 11.80 -0.89
N TRP A 167 7.16 10.49 -0.70
CA TRP A 167 5.85 9.91 -0.42
C TRP A 167 4.81 10.25 -1.52
N GLU A 168 5.24 10.35 -2.77
CA GLU A 168 4.40 10.71 -3.92
C GLU A 168 3.26 9.70 -4.13
N VAL A 169 3.49 8.41 -3.88
CA VAL A 169 2.40 7.42 -3.94
C VAL A 169 1.35 7.66 -2.85
N TYR A 170 1.76 8.09 -1.67
CA TYR A 170 0.81 8.45 -0.64
C TYR A 170 0.08 9.75 -1.01
N SER A 171 0.79 10.85 -1.29
CA SER A 171 0.19 12.18 -1.47
C SER A 171 -0.61 12.33 -2.77
N ASP A 172 -0.14 11.72 -3.85
CA ASP A 172 -0.68 12.00 -5.19
C ASP A 172 -1.62 10.89 -5.68
N PHE A 173 -1.56 9.71 -5.05
CA PHE A 173 -2.33 8.53 -5.47
C PHE A 173 -3.26 7.97 -4.40
N LEU A 174 -2.78 7.71 -3.17
CA LEU A 174 -3.63 7.20 -2.09
C LEU A 174 -4.45 8.28 -1.40
N TYR A 175 -3.90 9.49 -1.28
CA TYR A 175 -4.60 10.59 -0.66
C TYR A 175 -5.71 11.09 -1.60
N PRO A 176 -6.94 11.29 -1.12
CA PRO A 176 -8.05 11.71 -1.97
C PRO A 176 -7.79 13.09 -2.58
N SER A 177 -8.12 13.25 -3.86
CA SER A 177 -8.16 14.57 -4.49
C SER A 177 -9.11 15.51 -3.73
N PRO A 178 -8.99 16.84 -3.85
CA PRO A 178 -9.86 17.79 -3.14
C PRO A 178 -11.36 17.53 -3.35
N LYS A 179 -11.75 17.05 -4.54
CA LYS A 179 -13.14 16.68 -4.86
C LYS A 179 -13.59 15.41 -4.14
N GLN A 180 -12.72 14.39 -4.08
CA GLN A 180 -13.00 13.17 -3.32
C GLN A 180 -13.05 13.46 -1.83
N PHE A 181 -12.14 14.29 -1.33
CA PHE A 181 -12.13 14.73 0.07
C PHE A 181 -13.43 15.47 0.45
N GLN A 182 -13.92 16.37 -0.40
CA GLN A 182 -15.24 17.01 -0.19
C GLN A 182 -16.37 15.98 -0.12
N THR A 183 -16.32 14.93 -0.94
CA THR A 183 -17.35 13.87 -0.94
C THR A 183 -17.31 13.07 0.36
N ILE A 184 -16.11 12.73 0.84
CA ILE A 184 -15.89 12.08 2.13
C ILE A 184 -16.48 12.92 3.27
N GLN A 185 -16.12 14.20 3.34
CA GLN A 185 -16.58 15.09 4.41
C GLN A 185 -18.10 15.30 4.38
N ASN A 186 -18.70 15.44 3.20
CA ASN A 186 -20.14 15.54 3.04
C ASN A 186 -20.85 14.26 3.53
N GLY A 187 -20.27 13.09 3.26
CA GLY A 187 -20.77 11.81 3.76
C GLY A 187 -20.83 11.75 5.28
N LYS A 188 -19.74 12.15 5.96
CA LYS A 188 -19.68 12.18 7.43
C LYS A 188 -20.73 13.10 8.06
N VAL A 189 -21.00 14.25 7.44
CA VAL A 189 -22.06 15.18 7.90
C VAL A 189 -23.44 14.53 7.79
N LEU A 190 -23.72 13.82 6.71
CA LEU A 190 -25.00 13.13 6.54
C LEU A 190 -25.19 12.01 7.57
N GLU A 191 -24.17 11.18 7.81
CA GLU A 191 -24.21 10.12 8.82
C GLU A 191 -24.43 10.68 10.24
N TYR A 192 -23.74 11.77 10.58
CA TYR A 192 -23.93 12.46 11.86
C TYR A 192 -25.36 13.01 12.01
N LEU A 193 -25.96 13.54 10.94
CA LEU A 193 -27.33 14.05 10.97
C LEU A 193 -28.37 12.92 11.05
N GLU A 194 -28.11 11.76 10.45
CA GLU A 194 -29.01 10.60 10.56
C GLU A 194 -28.94 9.96 11.96
N THR A 195 -27.75 9.89 12.55
CA THR A 195 -27.54 9.27 13.87
C THR A 195 -28.00 10.16 15.04
N ASN A 196 -28.02 11.49 14.88
CA ASN A 196 -28.41 12.44 15.93
C ASN A 196 -29.82 13.04 15.76
N ASN A 197 -30.63 12.53 14.82
CA ASN A 197 -32.05 12.89 14.68
C ASN A 197 -33.02 11.88 15.34
N ASP A 198 -32.49 10.94 16.11
CA ASP A 198 -33.23 10.11 17.09
C ASP A 198 -33.05 10.65 18.52
#